data_AF-A0A954J5F0-F1
#
_entry.id   AF-A0A954J5F0-F1
#
_cell.length_a   1.000
_cell.length_b   1.000
_cell.length_c   1.000
_cell.angle_alpha   90.00
_cell.angle_beta   90.00
_cell.angle_gamma   90.00
#
_symmetry.space_group_name_H-M   'P 1'
#
loop_
_entity.id
_entity.type
_entity.pdbx_description
1 polymer ?
#
loop_
_entity_poly.entity_id
_entity_poly.type
_entity_poly.pdbx_seq_one_letter_code
_entity_poly.pdbx_strand_id
1 'polypeptide(L)'
;MRFDHPIFQGPRVVDVTTETKRDPHTGDEIAAWRVQEDVGRPGLVASRRRFVAAPDSEILAGGVNSKGNRGVPLVREGNLFLWGFSAAPDRMTEAGRAALANAIVYMRDFDGQAPTRRAGVRARGEWRDILDSPYVEGVELPRYFGPSLIAAHGTDKEALRADLEVREPYLYVARGSATLRIDADAEALGHPTNSFDLIRAALEANDERGTRILERYWPNDELVAARPTTLAGLDALADEVCFSEGEGYRWLSRPSVAGPERWEIAGALASLQLPRTSEQAPAVFGARLVGSYQDASGKAHTAAGSVATLAVRAEVLRGWHVTLASDDGMYTPVTIELELPDGARWVADEFTVDGRARREKASRNGYGRLDFTREFWARCAPGEYELAGKIRFQVCDEERCLRPTQVEFTTTLVVYGTR
;
A
#
# COMPACT_ATOMS: atom_id res chain seq x y z
N MET A 1 9.08 -17.48 -9.00
CA MET A 1 7.66 -17.76 -9.35
C MET A 1 6.97 -18.25 -8.09
N ARG A 2 5.66 -17.98 -7.95
CA ARG A 2 4.83 -18.45 -6.84
C ARG A 2 3.97 -19.63 -7.28
N PHE A 3 4.53 -20.83 -7.29
CA PHE A 3 3.82 -22.03 -7.78
C PHE A 3 2.63 -22.42 -6.90
N ASP A 4 2.61 -21.98 -5.65
CA ASP A 4 1.52 -22.11 -4.69
C ASP A 4 0.29 -21.24 -5.03
N HIS A 5 0.42 -20.30 -5.97
CA HIS A 5 -0.64 -19.36 -6.30
C HIS A 5 -1.83 -20.05 -7.00
N PRO A 6 -3.10 -19.64 -6.73
CA PRO A 6 -4.31 -20.24 -7.31
C PRO A 6 -4.24 -20.50 -8.82
N ILE A 7 -3.69 -19.55 -9.60
CA ILE A 7 -3.56 -19.71 -11.07
C ILE A 7 -2.77 -20.97 -11.50
N PHE A 8 -1.86 -21.48 -10.67
CA PHE A 8 -1.08 -22.69 -10.93
C PHE A 8 -1.68 -23.93 -10.28
N GLN A 9 -2.57 -23.76 -9.31
CA GLN A 9 -3.17 -24.85 -8.53
C GLN A 9 -4.50 -25.33 -9.10
N GLY A 10 -5.25 -24.47 -9.80
CA GLY A 10 -6.51 -24.87 -10.41
C GLY A 10 -7.38 -23.68 -10.83
N PRO A 11 -8.52 -23.93 -11.48
CA PRO A 11 -9.19 -25.23 -11.66
C PRO A 11 -8.61 -26.15 -12.74
N ARG A 12 -7.81 -25.66 -13.68
CA ARG A 12 -7.08 -26.50 -14.65
C ARG A 12 -5.70 -26.84 -14.12
N VAL A 13 -5.24 -28.06 -14.39
CA VAL A 13 -3.89 -28.50 -14.06
C VAL A 13 -2.88 -27.66 -14.85
N VAL A 14 -1.87 -27.11 -14.16
CA VAL A 14 -0.79 -26.35 -14.78
C VAL A 14 0.53 -27.06 -14.52
N ASP A 15 1.04 -27.77 -15.52
CA ASP A 15 2.34 -28.43 -15.45
C ASP A 15 3.45 -27.47 -15.91
N VAL A 16 4.11 -26.83 -14.95
CA VAL A 16 5.09 -25.78 -15.25
C VAL A 16 6.42 -26.39 -15.69
N THR A 17 6.76 -26.18 -16.96
CA THR A 17 8.09 -26.49 -17.50
C THR A 17 8.99 -25.26 -17.51
N THR A 18 10.19 -25.35 -16.96
CA THR A 18 11.20 -24.28 -17.01
C THR A 18 12.27 -24.54 -18.06
N GLU A 19 12.87 -23.48 -18.55
CA GLU A 19 14.04 -23.47 -19.42
C GLU A 19 15.10 -22.53 -18.84
N THR A 20 16.37 -22.92 -18.89
CA THR A 20 17.47 -22.06 -18.47
C THR A 20 17.64 -20.94 -19.48
N LYS A 21 17.54 -19.69 -19.01
CA LYS A 21 17.83 -18.51 -19.81
C LYS A 21 18.83 -17.62 -19.10
N ARG A 22 19.67 -16.95 -19.88
CA ARG A 22 20.58 -15.94 -19.37
C ARG A 22 19.89 -14.58 -19.34
N ASP A 23 19.89 -13.91 -18.19
CA ASP A 23 19.43 -12.53 -18.07
C ASP A 23 20.44 -11.62 -18.82
N PRO A 24 20.01 -10.85 -19.83
CA PRO A 24 20.92 -10.02 -20.61
C PRO A 24 21.45 -8.80 -19.84
N HIS A 25 20.82 -8.41 -18.72
CA HIS A 25 21.27 -7.31 -17.87
C HIS A 25 22.20 -7.78 -16.75
N THR A 26 21.90 -8.89 -16.07
CA THR A 26 22.72 -9.35 -14.94
C THR A 26 23.76 -10.39 -15.34
N GLY A 27 23.55 -11.10 -16.46
CA GLY A 27 24.38 -12.22 -16.89
C GLY A 27 24.10 -13.53 -16.13
N ASP A 28 23.14 -13.52 -15.20
CA ASP A 28 22.76 -14.69 -14.41
C ASP A 28 21.97 -15.69 -15.24
N GLU A 29 22.14 -16.98 -14.95
CA GLU A 29 21.25 -18.02 -15.45
C GLU A 29 20.03 -18.13 -14.55
N ILE A 30 18.84 -18.06 -15.16
CA ILE A 30 17.56 -18.18 -14.46
C ILE A 30 16.72 -19.30 -15.06
N ALA A 31 16.00 -20.02 -14.21
CA ALA A 31 14.96 -20.95 -14.63
C ALA A 31 13.70 -20.16 -15.01
N ALA A 32 13.56 -19.86 -16.31
CA ALA A 32 12.41 -19.14 -16.85
C ALA A 32 11.28 -20.12 -17.19
N TRP A 33 10.04 -19.80 -16.85
CA TRP A 33 8.90 -20.63 -17.26
C TRP A 33 8.64 -20.49 -18.76
N ARG A 34 8.52 -21.63 -19.43
CA ARG A 34 8.18 -21.72 -20.84
C ARG A 34 6.66 -21.65 -21.03
N VAL A 35 6.16 -20.44 -21.23
CA VAL A 35 4.71 -20.16 -21.35
C VAL A 35 4.21 -20.22 -22.79
N GLN A 36 5.06 -19.85 -23.73
CA GLN A 36 4.73 -19.71 -25.13
C GLN A 36 5.94 -20.04 -26.01
N GLU A 37 5.67 -20.24 -27.29
CA GLU A 37 6.70 -20.24 -28.32
C GLU A 37 7.35 -18.86 -28.46
N ASP A 38 8.51 -18.81 -29.11
CA ASP A 38 9.04 -17.55 -29.59
C ASP A 38 8.16 -17.00 -30.72
N VAL A 39 7.59 -15.83 -30.47
CA VAL A 39 6.68 -15.14 -31.39
C VAL A 39 7.35 -13.93 -32.08
N GLY A 40 8.66 -13.72 -31.87
CA GLY A 40 9.42 -12.64 -32.50
C GLY A 40 9.04 -11.22 -32.08
N ARG A 41 8.14 -11.08 -31.09
CA ARG A 41 7.72 -9.79 -30.52
C ARG A 41 7.79 -9.82 -28.99
N PRO A 42 8.36 -8.78 -28.35
CA PRO A 42 8.47 -8.74 -26.90
C PRO A 42 7.08 -8.71 -26.25
N GLY A 43 6.99 -9.35 -25.09
CA GLY A 43 5.85 -9.22 -24.18
C GLY A 43 5.84 -7.88 -23.43
N LEU A 44 4.84 -7.70 -22.57
CA LEU A 44 4.76 -6.55 -21.67
C LEU A 44 5.30 -6.93 -20.29
N VAL A 45 6.12 -6.07 -19.72
CA VAL A 45 6.59 -6.20 -18.33
C VAL A 45 6.42 -4.89 -17.60
N ALA A 46 6.01 -4.98 -16.34
CA ALA A 46 5.91 -3.82 -15.47
C ALA A 46 7.05 -3.80 -14.44
N SER A 47 7.34 -2.63 -13.88
CA SER A 47 8.42 -2.50 -12.89
C SER A 47 7.95 -3.05 -11.55
N ARG A 48 8.69 -4.02 -10.99
CA ARG A 48 8.41 -4.66 -9.71
C ARG A 48 8.20 -3.65 -8.59
N ARG A 49 9.01 -2.58 -8.55
CA ARG A 49 8.96 -1.52 -7.50
C ARG A 49 7.57 -0.92 -7.33
N ARG A 50 6.77 -0.85 -8.41
CA ARG A 50 5.44 -0.23 -8.37
C ARG A 50 4.42 -1.08 -7.62
N PHE A 51 4.47 -2.39 -7.82
CA PHE A 51 3.54 -3.32 -7.18
C PHE A 51 3.98 -3.63 -5.77
N VAL A 52 5.28 -3.71 -5.49
CA VAL A 52 5.77 -3.92 -4.11
C VAL A 52 5.19 -2.90 -3.11
N ALA A 53 4.87 -1.68 -3.56
CA ALA A 53 4.24 -0.65 -2.72
C ALA A 53 2.70 -0.70 -2.68
N ALA A 54 2.03 -1.37 -3.62
CA ALA A 54 0.57 -1.43 -3.72
C ALA A 54 0.00 -2.51 -2.77
N PRO A 55 -0.83 -2.14 -1.77
CA PRO A 55 -1.28 -3.04 -0.69
C PRO A 55 -2.01 -4.31 -1.13
N ASP A 56 -2.71 -4.24 -2.25
CA ASP A 56 -3.47 -5.35 -2.84
C ASP A 56 -2.79 -5.93 -4.10
N SER A 57 -1.49 -5.69 -4.29
CA SER A 57 -0.81 -6.27 -5.44
C SER A 57 -0.21 -7.65 -5.16
N GLU A 58 -0.20 -8.48 -6.18
CA GLU A 58 0.42 -9.80 -6.14
C GLU A 58 1.39 -9.94 -7.29
N ILE A 59 2.67 -10.11 -7.01
CA ILE A 59 3.69 -10.44 -8.02
C ILE A 59 3.82 -11.97 -8.11
N LEU A 60 3.37 -12.55 -9.22
CA LEU A 60 3.27 -14.00 -9.38
C LEU A 60 4.52 -14.59 -10.06
N ALA A 61 5.06 -13.87 -11.04
CA ALA A 61 6.23 -14.30 -11.79
C ALA A 61 7.14 -13.12 -12.17
N GLY A 62 8.44 -13.42 -12.25
CA GLY A 62 9.45 -12.64 -12.96
C GLY A 62 9.90 -13.39 -14.21
N GLY A 63 10.98 -12.96 -14.86
CA GLY A 63 11.58 -13.70 -15.97
C GLY A 63 12.62 -12.89 -16.73
N VAL A 64 13.15 -13.44 -17.82
CA VAL A 64 14.06 -12.71 -18.70
C VAL A 64 13.26 -11.65 -19.45
N ASN A 65 13.61 -10.39 -19.25
CA ASN A 65 12.93 -9.26 -19.87
C ASN A 65 13.86 -8.03 -19.97
N SER A 66 13.42 -6.99 -20.67
CA SER A 66 14.19 -5.77 -20.91
C SER A 66 14.48 -4.92 -19.66
N LYS A 67 13.88 -5.24 -18.52
CA LYS A 67 14.11 -4.60 -17.21
C LYS A 67 14.90 -5.51 -16.25
N GLY A 68 15.49 -6.59 -16.75
CA GLY A 68 16.22 -7.60 -15.97
C GLY A 68 15.38 -8.20 -14.84
N ASN A 69 16.04 -8.49 -13.71
CA ASN A 69 15.39 -9.03 -12.51
C ASN A 69 14.33 -8.11 -11.85
N ARG A 70 14.16 -6.88 -12.33
CA ARG A 70 13.16 -5.91 -11.84
C ARG A 70 11.86 -5.91 -12.63
N GLY A 71 11.78 -6.65 -13.74
CA GLY A 71 10.55 -6.77 -14.53
C GLY A 71 9.65 -7.91 -14.08
N VAL A 72 8.34 -7.65 -14.03
CA VAL A 72 7.32 -8.67 -13.70
C VAL A 72 6.31 -8.78 -14.85
N PRO A 73 6.18 -9.97 -15.48
CA PRO A 73 5.17 -10.21 -16.52
C PRO A 73 3.83 -10.70 -15.96
N LEU A 74 3.76 -11.20 -14.72
CA LEU A 74 2.50 -11.61 -14.09
C LEU A 74 2.33 -10.91 -12.75
N VAL A 75 1.37 -9.99 -12.70
CA VAL A 75 1.05 -9.23 -11.50
C VAL A 75 -0.42 -8.85 -11.45
N ARG A 76 -1.04 -8.91 -10.27
CA ARG A 76 -2.39 -8.43 -10.00
C ARG A 76 -2.34 -7.16 -9.16
N GLU A 77 -3.29 -6.24 -9.31
CA GLU A 77 -3.62 -5.18 -8.34
C GLU A 77 -5.10 -4.79 -8.49
N GLY A 78 -5.89 -4.87 -7.42
CA GLY A 78 -7.34 -4.68 -7.50
C GLY A 78 -7.98 -5.65 -8.50
N ASN A 79 -8.86 -5.12 -9.33
CA ASN A 79 -9.46 -5.84 -10.46
C ASN A 79 -8.59 -5.89 -11.74
N LEU A 80 -7.32 -5.47 -11.68
CA LEU A 80 -6.41 -5.51 -12.82
C LEU A 80 -5.41 -6.65 -12.72
N PHE A 81 -5.18 -7.33 -13.85
CA PHE A 81 -4.16 -8.38 -13.97
C PHE A 81 -3.31 -8.14 -15.21
N LEU A 82 -2.00 -8.01 -15.02
CA LEU A 82 -1.04 -7.98 -16.11
C LEU A 82 -0.72 -9.41 -16.53
N TRP A 83 -1.14 -9.77 -17.74
CA TRP A 83 -0.64 -10.93 -18.47
C TRP A 83 0.38 -10.47 -19.51
N GLY A 84 1.66 -10.60 -19.19
CA GLY A 84 2.76 -10.04 -19.98
C GLY A 84 3.15 -10.83 -21.23
N PHE A 85 2.63 -12.04 -21.42
CA PHE A 85 2.96 -12.92 -22.54
C PHE A 85 2.16 -12.53 -23.79
N SER A 86 2.83 -12.43 -24.94
CA SER A 86 2.30 -11.84 -26.18
C SER A 86 1.79 -12.85 -27.21
N ALA A 87 1.97 -14.14 -26.99
CA ALA A 87 1.49 -15.17 -27.89
C ALA A 87 -0.04 -15.25 -27.90
N ALA A 88 -0.62 -15.65 -29.04
CA ALA A 88 -2.01 -16.09 -29.09
C ALA A 88 -2.15 -17.46 -28.39
N PRO A 89 -3.35 -17.83 -27.89
CA PRO A 89 -3.53 -19.07 -27.11
C PRO A 89 -3.07 -20.36 -27.82
N ASP A 90 -3.22 -20.45 -29.13
CA ASP A 90 -2.76 -21.57 -29.96
C ASP A 90 -1.23 -21.72 -29.98
N ARG A 91 -0.50 -20.61 -29.79
CA ARG A 91 0.97 -20.56 -29.68
C ARG A 91 1.51 -20.57 -28.25
N MET A 92 0.63 -20.73 -27.26
CA MET A 92 1.02 -20.99 -25.87
C MET A 92 1.26 -22.48 -25.63
N THR A 93 2.03 -22.81 -24.60
CA THR A 93 2.07 -24.19 -24.09
C THR A 93 0.71 -24.57 -23.49
N GLU A 94 0.45 -25.86 -23.31
CA GLU A 94 -0.78 -26.31 -22.65
C GLU A 94 -0.91 -25.74 -21.23
N ALA A 95 0.20 -25.75 -20.47
CA ALA A 95 0.29 -25.12 -19.17
C ALA A 95 0.07 -23.60 -19.23
N GLY A 96 0.60 -22.92 -20.25
CA GLY A 96 0.36 -21.49 -20.47
C GLY A 96 -1.12 -21.16 -20.70
N ARG A 97 -1.81 -21.94 -21.54
CA ARG A 97 -3.26 -21.81 -21.75
C ARG A 97 -4.06 -22.09 -20.48
N ALA A 98 -3.70 -23.14 -19.74
CA ALA A 98 -4.36 -23.51 -18.50
C ALA A 98 -4.22 -22.41 -17.43
N ALA A 99 -3.01 -21.88 -17.25
CA ALA A 99 -2.74 -20.77 -16.33
C ALA A 99 -3.49 -19.49 -16.73
N LEU A 100 -3.55 -19.16 -18.03
CA LEU A 100 -4.32 -18.00 -18.52
C LEU A 100 -5.82 -18.16 -18.19
N ALA A 101 -6.39 -19.34 -18.41
CA ALA A 101 -7.78 -19.63 -18.05
C ALA A 101 -8.02 -19.56 -16.54
N ASN A 102 -7.09 -20.12 -15.74
CA ASN A 102 -7.17 -20.04 -14.28
C ASN A 102 -7.04 -18.59 -13.79
N ALA A 103 -6.23 -17.75 -14.43
CA ALA A 103 -6.12 -16.33 -14.11
C ALA A 103 -7.45 -15.59 -14.31
N ILE A 104 -8.20 -15.88 -15.38
CA ILE A 104 -9.53 -15.31 -15.60
C ILE A 104 -10.50 -15.72 -14.48
N VAL A 105 -10.50 -17.00 -14.09
CA VAL A 105 -11.35 -17.51 -12.99
C VAL A 105 -10.96 -16.86 -11.66
N TYR A 106 -9.66 -16.76 -11.41
CA TYR A 106 -9.10 -16.12 -10.21
C TYR A 106 -9.52 -14.66 -10.09
N MET A 107 -9.46 -13.90 -11.20
CA MET A 107 -9.81 -12.48 -11.22
C MET A 107 -11.28 -12.19 -10.97
N ARG A 108 -12.17 -13.18 -11.09
CA ARG A 108 -13.60 -13.03 -10.78
C ARG A 108 -13.84 -12.58 -9.34
N ASP A 109 -13.02 -13.05 -8.41
CA ASP A 109 -13.20 -12.73 -6.97
C ASP A 109 -12.76 -11.28 -6.63
N PHE A 110 -12.20 -10.56 -7.62
CA PHE A 110 -11.76 -9.17 -7.52
C PHE A 110 -12.65 -8.21 -8.32
N ASP A 111 -13.80 -8.67 -8.84
CA ASP A 111 -14.72 -7.81 -9.58
C ASP A 111 -15.15 -6.60 -8.74
N GLY A 112 -15.16 -5.43 -9.37
CA GLY A 112 -15.47 -4.14 -8.71
C GLY A 112 -14.39 -3.58 -7.78
N GLN A 113 -13.29 -4.28 -7.48
CA GLN A 113 -12.21 -3.74 -6.63
C GLN A 113 -11.37 -2.70 -7.38
N ALA A 114 -11.18 -1.53 -6.78
CA ALA A 114 -10.31 -0.50 -7.34
C ALA A 114 -8.84 -0.75 -6.98
N PRO A 115 -7.88 -0.46 -7.88
CA PRO A 115 -6.46 -0.42 -7.53
C PRO A 115 -6.21 0.49 -6.34
N THR A 116 -5.43 0.00 -5.37
CA THR A 116 -5.21 0.67 -4.08
C THR A 116 -4.19 1.78 -4.15
N ARG A 117 -3.34 1.81 -5.18
CA ARG A 117 -2.52 2.96 -5.52
C ARG A 117 -2.73 3.39 -6.95
N ARG A 118 -2.67 4.70 -7.19
CA ARG A 118 -2.42 5.21 -8.55
C ARG A 118 -0.96 4.94 -8.90
N ALA A 119 -0.70 3.80 -9.54
CA ALA A 119 0.62 3.49 -10.07
C ALA A 119 1.04 4.56 -11.11
N GLY A 120 2.09 5.34 -10.80
CA GLY A 120 2.83 6.10 -11.83
C GLY A 120 3.10 7.57 -11.57
N VAL A 121 2.73 8.12 -10.41
CA VAL A 121 3.12 9.49 -10.08
C VAL A 121 4.55 9.47 -9.54
N ARG A 122 5.47 10.08 -10.28
CA ARG A 122 6.87 10.21 -9.85
C ARG A 122 6.94 11.15 -8.66
N ALA A 123 7.76 10.82 -7.66
CA ALA A 123 8.10 11.80 -6.63
C ALA A 123 8.95 12.93 -7.23
N ARG A 124 8.90 14.13 -6.64
CA ARG A 124 9.59 15.31 -7.21
C ARG A 124 11.08 15.06 -7.34
N GLY A 125 11.68 14.42 -6.33
CA GLY A 125 13.12 14.16 -6.28
C GLY A 125 13.61 13.10 -7.28
N GLU A 126 12.72 12.34 -7.94
CA GLU A 126 13.12 11.30 -8.91
C GLU A 126 13.87 11.88 -10.12
N TRP A 127 13.79 13.19 -10.37
CA TRP A 127 14.55 13.82 -11.44
C TRP A 127 16.06 13.53 -11.34
N ARG A 128 16.61 13.46 -10.12
CA ARG A 128 18.03 13.16 -9.88
C ARG A 128 18.39 11.78 -10.40
N ASP A 129 17.65 10.76 -9.94
CA ASP A 129 17.82 9.37 -10.38
C ASP A 129 17.69 9.23 -11.91
N ILE A 130 16.79 9.98 -12.53
CA ILE A 130 16.57 9.96 -13.99
C ILE A 130 17.80 10.53 -14.72
N LEU A 131 18.33 11.67 -14.27
CA LEU A 131 19.49 12.30 -14.91
C LEU A 131 20.78 11.51 -14.64
N ASP A 132 20.96 10.98 -13.42
CA ASP A 132 22.10 10.15 -13.01
C ASP A 132 22.11 8.76 -13.65
N SER A 133 20.95 8.26 -14.10
CA SER A 133 20.84 6.93 -14.67
C SER A 133 21.67 6.80 -15.95
N PRO A 134 22.59 5.81 -16.02
CA PRO A 134 23.34 5.53 -17.24
C PRO A 134 22.47 4.90 -18.34
N TYR A 135 21.24 4.50 -18.01
CA TYR A 135 20.30 3.87 -18.93
C TYR A 135 19.30 4.86 -19.55
N VAL A 136 19.31 6.12 -19.12
CA VAL A 136 18.44 7.16 -19.68
C VAL A 136 19.29 8.00 -20.61
N GLU A 137 19.12 7.83 -21.92
CA GLU A 137 19.75 8.68 -22.91
C GLU A 137 18.96 9.96 -23.14
N GLY A 138 19.59 10.96 -23.77
CA GLY A 138 18.96 12.26 -24.03
C GLY A 138 17.62 12.14 -24.79
N VAL A 139 17.55 11.24 -25.77
CA VAL A 139 16.34 10.97 -26.57
C VAL A 139 15.16 10.44 -25.75
N GLU A 140 15.44 9.86 -24.58
CA GLU A 140 14.43 9.28 -23.70
C GLU A 140 13.85 10.33 -22.73
N LEU A 141 14.50 11.49 -22.56
CA LEU A 141 14.12 12.53 -21.61
C LEU A 141 12.66 13.02 -21.76
N PRO A 142 12.07 13.13 -22.97
CA PRO A 142 10.65 13.48 -23.12
C PRO A 142 9.66 12.49 -22.49
N ARG A 143 10.09 11.29 -22.12
CA ARG A 143 9.26 10.33 -21.35
C ARG A 143 9.18 10.68 -19.86
N TYR A 144 10.09 11.53 -19.39
CA TYR A 144 10.28 11.85 -17.98
C TYR A 144 9.96 13.31 -17.68
N PHE A 145 10.28 14.22 -18.58
CA PHE A 145 10.10 15.66 -18.41
C PHE A 145 9.04 16.19 -19.38
N GLY A 146 8.23 17.13 -18.90
CA GLY A 146 7.13 17.69 -19.67
C GLY A 146 7.61 18.59 -20.83
N PRO A 147 6.70 18.94 -21.75
CA PRO A 147 7.04 19.66 -22.97
C PRO A 147 7.78 20.99 -22.75
N SER A 148 7.46 21.73 -21.69
CA SER A 148 8.11 23.02 -21.40
C SER A 148 9.59 22.88 -21.04
N LEU A 149 9.94 21.91 -20.19
CA LEU A 149 11.32 21.62 -19.83
C LEU A 149 12.12 21.10 -21.03
N ILE A 150 11.52 20.22 -21.83
CA ILE A 150 12.15 19.71 -23.07
C ILE A 150 12.31 20.81 -24.12
N ALA A 151 11.35 21.73 -24.25
CA ALA A 151 11.47 22.85 -25.17
C ALA A 151 12.59 23.83 -24.74
N ALA A 152 12.78 24.03 -23.43
CA ALA A 152 13.80 24.93 -22.90
C ALA A 152 15.22 24.35 -22.98
N HIS A 153 15.39 23.06 -22.65
CA HIS A 153 16.72 22.44 -22.45
C HIS A 153 17.04 21.31 -23.42
N GLY A 154 16.06 20.89 -24.23
CA GLY A 154 16.22 19.80 -25.19
C GLY A 154 16.54 18.48 -24.48
N THR A 155 17.65 17.88 -24.90
CA THR A 155 18.14 16.60 -24.36
C THR A 155 19.38 16.77 -23.47
N ASP A 156 19.71 17.99 -23.06
CA ASP A 156 20.87 18.30 -22.23
C ASP A 156 20.57 18.02 -20.76
N LYS A 157 21.21 16.97 -20.22
CA LYS A 157 21.04 16.56 -18.82
C LYS A 157 21.63 17.56 -17.83
N GLU A 158 22.73 18.22 -18.17
CA GLU A 158 23.39 19.17 -17.25
C GLU A 158 22.59 20.47 -17.17
N ALA A 159 22.07 20.96 -18.31
CA ALA A 159 21.18 22.12 -18.33
C ALA A 159 19.87 21.84 -17.55
N LEU A 160 19.28 20.66 -17.73
CA LEU A 160 18.12 20.22 -16.93
C LEU A 160 18.45 20.14 -15.44
N ARG A 161 19.61 19.61 -15.06
CA ARG A 161 20.03 19.53 -13.65
C ARG A 161 20.13 20.92 -13.03
N ALA A 162 20.88 21.82 -13.66
CA ALA A 162 21.08 23.17 -13.13
C ALA A 162 19.76 23.92 -12.92
N ASP A 163 18.81 23.74 -13.83
CA ASP A 163 17.48 24.34 -13.74
C ASP A 163 16.61 23.71 -12.63
N LEU A 164 16.62 22.38 -12.52
CA LEU A 164 15.82 21.65 -11.54
C LEU A 164 16.36 21.77 -10.11
N GLU A 165 17.66 21.96 -9.92
CA GLU A 165 18.22 22.27 -8.59
C GLU A 165 17.63 23.55 -7.99
N VAL A 166 17.24 24.52 -8.82
CA VAL A 166 16.62 25.77 -8.38
C VAL A 166 15.09 25.62 -8.30
N ARG A 167 14.47 24.95 -9.28
CA ARG A 167 13.02 24.94 -9.46
C ARG A 167 12.30 23.68 -9.00
N GLU A 168 13.01 22.75 -8.37
CA GLU A 168 12.43 21.54 -7.75
C GLU A 168 11.22 21.81 -6.85
N PRO A 169 11.16 22.89 -6.03
CA PRO A 169 9.99 23.17 -5.20
C PRO A 169 8.69 23.34 -6.00
N TYR A 170 8.80 23.69 -7.29
CA TYR A 170 7.68 23.92 -8.21
C TYR A 170 7.36 22.71 -9.09
N LEU A 171 8.06 21.58 -8.90
CA LEU A 171 7.79 20.37 -9.66
C LEU A 171 6.48 19.71 -9.23
N TYR A 172 5.77 19.19 -10.21
CA TYR A 172 4.63 18.30 -10.04
C TYR A 172 4.45 17.36 -11.23
N VAL A 173 3.58 16.36 -11.08
CA VAL A 173 3.12 15.50 -12.16
C VAL A 173 1.64 15.76 -12.40
N ALA A 174 1.30 16.29 -13.57
CA ALA A 174 -0.09 16.56 -13.94
C ALA A 174 -0.93 15.28 -14.01
N ARG A 175 -2.22 15.38 -13.61
CA ARG A 175 -3.17 14.27 -13.69
C ARG A 175 -3.24 13.71 -15.12
N GLY A 176 -3.11 12.39 -15.24
CA GLY A 176 -3.09 11.69 -16.54
C GLY A 176 -1.75 11.74 -17.26
N SER A 177 -0.71 12.33 -16.67
CA SER A 177 0.66 12.32 -17.16
C SER A 177 1.58 11.47 -16.26
N ALA A 178 2.73 11.07 -16.80
CA ALA A 178 3.84 10.46 -16.04
C ALA A 178 5.11 11.33 -16.06
N THR A 179 5.02 12.54 -16.60
CA THR A 179 6.14 13.48 -16.76
C THR A 179 6.19 14.50 -15.63
N LEU A 180 7.38 14.78 -15.11
CA LEU A 180 7.68 15.90 -14.23
C LEU A 180 7.55 17.23 -14.98
N ARG A 181 6.88 18.21 -14.38
CA ARG A 181 6.59 19.53 -14.95
C ARG A 181 6.80 20.61 -13.91
N ILE A 182 7.18 21.80 -14.35
CA ILE A 182 7.13 23.00 -13.52
C ILE A 182 5.70 23.52 -13.50
N ASP A 183 5.18 23.76 -12.30
CA ASP A 183 3.92 24.45 -12.11
C ASP A 183 4.13 25.97 -12.19
N ALA A 184 3.82 26.54 -13.35
CA ALA A 184 3.96 27.98 -13.59
C ALA A 184 3.03 28.83 -12.69
N ASP A 185 1.89 28.29 -12.24
CA ASP A 185 0.99 29.01 -11.34
C ASP A 185 1.59 29.08 -9.93
N ALA A 186 2.16 27.97 -9.44
CA ALA A 186 2.84 27.93 -8.15
C ALA A 186 4.14 28.76 -8.14
N GLU A 187 4.92 28.68 -9.22
CA GLU A 187 6.13 29.49 -9.43
C GLU A 187 5.79 30.99 -9.43
N ALA A 188 4.72 31.40 -10.11
CA ALA A 188 4.28 32.80 -10.14
C ALA A 188 3.80 33.32 -8.77
N LEU A 189 3.26 32.45 -7.91
CA LEU A 189 2.90 32.78 -6.52
C LEU A 189 4.09 32.64 -5.56
N GLY A 190 5.22 32.10 -5.99
CA GLY A 190 6.44 31.98 -5.19
C GLY A 190 6.39 30.91 -4.10
N HIS A 191 5.36 30.07 -4.05
CA HIS A 191 5.19 29.05 -3.01
C HIS A 191 5.38 27.62 -3.57
N PRO A 192 6.12 26.74 -2.87
CA PRO A 192 6.29 25.34 -3.28
C PRO A 192 4.97 24.59 -3.44
N THR A 193 4.93 23.60 -4.34
CA THR A 193 3.71 22.82 -4.64
C THR A 193 3.14 22.06 -3.44
N ASN A 194 3.99 21.73 -2.47
CA ASN A 194 3.64 21.04 -1.23
C ASN A 194 3.40 21.97 -0.03
N SER A 195 3.39 23.29 -0.23
CA SER A 195 3.24 24.25 0.87
C SER A 195 1.77 24.62 1.11
N PHE A 196 1.37 24.69 2.37
CA PHE A 196 0.07 25.25 2.76
C PHE A 196 -0.06 26.71 2.34
N ASP A 197 1.07 27.43 2.28
CA ASP A 197 1.10 28.83 1.84
C ASP A 197 0.69 28.97 0.37
N LEU A 198 0.92 27.95 -0.46
CA LEU A 198 0.43 27.96 -1.84
C LEU A 198 -1.10 27.96 -1.89
N ILE A 199 -1.75 27.17 -1.02
CA ILE A 199 -3.21 27.10 -0.93
C ILE A 199 -3.78 28.39 -0.34
N ARG A 200 -3.11 28.95 0.67
CA ARG A 200 -3.44 30.27 1.23
C ARG A 200 -3.36 31.37 0.16
N ALA A 201 -2.24 31.46 -0.56
CA ALA A 201 -2.03 32.43 -1.62
C ALA A 201 -3.05 32.26 -2.77
N ALA A 202 -3.43 31.03 -3.10
CA ALA A 202 -4.47 30.76 -4.09
C ALA A 202 -5.86 31.26 -3.64
N LEU A 203 -6.21 31.07 -2.37
CA LEU A 203 -7.46 31.57 -1.79
C LEU A 203 -7.47 33.11 -1.70
N GLU A 204 -6.34 33.72 -1.37
CA GLU A 204 -6.20 35.19 -1.30
C GLU A 204 -6.26 35.83 -2.69
N ALA A 205 -5.60 35.24 -3.69
CA ALA A 205 -5.63 35.73 -5.06
C ALA A 205 -7.06 35.72 -5.63
N ASN A 206 -7.84 34.68 -5.31
CA ASN A 206 -9.25 34.52 -5.68
C ASN A 206 -9.54 34.81 -7.17
N ASP A 207 -8.63 34.37 -8.04
CA ASP A 207 -8.69 34.56 -9.49
C ASP A 207 -8.65 33.19 -10.22
N GLU A 208 -8.54 33.22 -11.55
CA GLU A 208 -8.44 32.00 -12.34
C GLU A 208 -7.20 31.16 -11.99
N ARG A 209 -6.09 31.79 -11.57
CA ARG A 209 -4.87 31.08 -11.16
C ARG A 209 -5.11 30.36 -9.84
N GLY A 210 -5.66 31.05 -8.85
CA GLY A 210 -6.03 30.47 -7.56
C GLY A 210 -6.98 29.29 -7.74
N THR A 211 -7.98 29.44 -8.62
CA THR A 211 -8.93 28.37 -8.96
C THR A 211 -8.21 27.15 -9.54
N ARG A 212 -7.31 27.32 -10.51
CA ARG A 212 -6.52 26.21 -11.07
C ARG A 212 -5.63 25.51 -10.05
N ILE A 213 -5.00 26.26 -9.14
CA ILE A 213 -4.19 25.69 -8.05
C ILE A 213 -5.08 24.85 -7.12
N LEU A 214 -6.22 25.39 -6.69
CA LEU A 214 -7.16 24.66 -5.84
C LEU A 214 -7.72 23.42 -6.54
N GLU A 215 -8.02 23.48 -7.83
CA GLU A 215 -8.46 22.30 -8.59
C GLU A 215 -7.38 21.24 -8.75
N ARG A 216 -6.13 21.65 -8.92
CA ARG A 216 -4.98 20.77 -9.10
C ARG A 216 -4.59 20.06 -7.81
N TYR A 217 -4.46 20.82 -6.73
CA TYR A 217 -3.93 20.34 -5.45
C TYR A 217 -5.01 20.00 -4.43
N TRP A 218 -6.26 20.44 -4.63
CA TRP A 218 -7.39 20.17 -3.72
C TRP A 218 -8.66 19.81 -4.53
N PRO A 219 -8.64 18.73 -5.32
CA PRO A 219 -9.79 18.31 -6.11
C PRO A 219 -10.95 17.93 -5.17
N ASN A 220 -12.18 18.23 -5.58
CA ASN A 220 -13.38 17.73 -4.90
C ASN A 220 -13.56 16.25 -5.26
N ASP A 221 -12.92 15.36 -4.51
CA ASP A 221 -13.13 13.91 -4.60
C ASP A 221 -13.16 13.26 -3.21
N GLU A 222 -13.55 11.99 -3.14
CA GLU A 222 -13.81 11.27 -1.89
C GLU A 222 -12.61 11.18 -0.94
N LEU A 223 -11.38 11.44 -1.43
CA LEU A 223 -10.14 11.32 -0.66
C LEU A 223 -9.69 12.65 -0.02
N VAL A 224 -10.42 13.74 -0.28
CA VAL A 224 -10.03 15.09 0.15
C VAL A 224 -11.15 15.72 0.97
N ALA A 225 -10.80 16.45 2.03
CA ALA A 225 -11.74 17.28 2.79
C ALA A 225 -12.45 18.22 1.83
N ALA A 226 -13.67 18.61 2.21
CA ALA A 226 -14.37 19.69 1.53
C ALA A 226 -13.39 20.85 1.29
N ARG A 227 -13.24 21.22 0.01
CA ARG A 227 -12.28 22.26 -0.39
C ARG A 227 -12.49 23.52 0.45
N PRO A 228 -11.44 24.05 1.09
CA PRO A 228 -11.57 25.29 1.83
C PRO A 228 -11.95 26.41 0.87
N THR A 229 -12.96 27.19 1.23
CA THR A 229 -13.40 28.38 0.49
C THR A 229 -13.00 29.68 1.19
N THR A 230 -12.44 29.58 2.40
CA THR A 230 -12.01 30.71 3.22
C THR A 230 -10.69 30.38 3.92
N LEU A 231 -9.93 31.42 4.31
CA LEU A 231 -8.70 31.25 5.08
C LEU A 231 -8.93 30.59 6.44
N ALA A 232 -10.00 30.99 7.15
CA ALA A 232 -10.35 30.36 8.42
C ALA A 232 -10.69 28.87 8.26
N GLY A 233 -11.35 28.50 7.17
CA GLY A 233 -11.61 27.09 6.84
C GLY A 233 -10.33 26.32 6.50
N LEU A 234 -9.37 26.97 5.83
CA LEU A 234 -8.05 26.38 5.56
C LEU A 234 -7.28 26.14 6.86
N ASP A 235 -7.23 27.13 7.75
CA ASP A 235 -6.51 27.03 9.02
C ASP A 235 -7.11 25.94 9.94
N ALA A 236 -8.44 25.78 9.92
CA ALA A 236 -9.11 24.68 10.62
C ALA A 236 -8.72 23.29 10.10
N LEU A 237 -8.28 23.20 8.84
CA LEU A 237 -7.84 21.96 8.20
C LEU A 237 -6.33 21.73 8.30
N ALA A 238 -5.55 22.69 8.82
CA ALA A 238 -4.09 22.62 8.87
C ALA A 238 -3.58 21.34 9.54
N ASP A 239 -4.22 20.96 10.65
CA ASP A 239 -3.90 19.72 11.34
C ASP A 239 -4.58 18.52 10.71
N GLU A 240 -5.58 18.66 9.85
CA GLU A 240 -6.37 17.54 9.33
C GLU A 240 -5.91 17.01 7.98
N VAL A 241 -5.09 17.78 7.26
CA VAL A 241 -4.65 17.44 5.91
C VAL A 241 -3.14 17.34 5.77
N CYS A 242 -2.68 16.75 4.68
CA CYS A 242 -1.26 16.69 4.32
C CYS A 242 -1.09 16.71 2.80
N PHE A 243 0.12 16.99 2.34
CA PHE A 243 0.45 16.88 0.93
C PHE A 243 0.97 15.48 0.58
N SER A 244 0.49 14.90 -0.52
CA SER A 244 0.95 13.62 -1.06
C SER A 244 1.35 13.72 -2.53
N GLU A 245 2.60 13.36 -2.83
CA GLU A 245 3.08 13.22 -4.20
C GLU A 245 2.65 11.89 -4.82
N GLY A 246 2.74 10.80 -4.05
CA GLY A 246 2.35 9.47 -4.51
C GLY A 246 0.87 9.37 -4.89
N GLU A 247 0.03 10.22 -4.29
CA GLU A 247 -1.40 10.30 -4.60
C GLU A 247 -1.74 11.36 -5.65
N GLY A 248 -0.75 11.84 -6.42
CA GLY A 248 -1.00 12.76 -7.54
C GLY A 248 -0.74 14.23 -7.25
N TYR A 249 0.18 14.55 -6.33
CA TYR A 249 0.49 15.92 -5.90
C TYR A 249 -0.78 16.66 -5.44
N ARG A 250 -1.35 16.23 -4.30
CA ARG A 250 -2.55 16.85 -3.74
C ARG A 250 -2.57 16.83 -2.21
N TRP A 251 -3.36 17.74 -1.65
CA TRP A 251 -3.76 17.73 -0.26
C TRP A 251 -4.82 16.65 -0.04
N LEU A 252 -4.66 15.88 1.02
CA LEU A 252 -5.57 14.81 1.42
C LEU A 252 -6.11 15.14 2.79
N SER A 253 -7.39 14.92 3.03
CA SER A 253 -7.83 14.66 4.41
C SER A 253 -7.05 13.45 4.88
N ARG A 254 -6.33 13.56 6.00
CA ARG A 254 -5.52 12.49 6.61
C ARG A 254 -4.07 12.38 6.04
N PRO A 255 -3.04 12.01 6.84
CA PRO A 255 -1.61 12.08 6.47
C PRO A 255 -1.18 11.13 5.32
N SER A 256 -0.11 11.50 4.59
CA SER A 256 0.33 10.93 3.29
C SER A 256 1.38 9.82 3.40
N VAL A 257 1.67 9.37 4.62
CA VAL A 257 2.67 8.33 4.85
C VAL A 257 1.96 7.00 4.98
N ALA A 258 2.28 6.07 4.07
CA ALA A 258 1.80 4.70 4.13
C ALA A 258 2.12 4.11 5.50
N GLY A 259 1.14 3.41 6.10
CA GLY A 259 1.38 2.58 7.28
C GLY A 259 2.34 1.43 6.97
N PRO A 260 2.73 0.67 8.00
CA PRO A 260 3.55 -0.53 7.81
C PRO A 260 2.93 -1.47 6.77
N GLU A 261 3.78 -2.06 5.95
CA GLU A 261 3.36 -2.96 4.88
C GLU A 261 2.81 -4.28 5.45
N ARG A 262 1.90 -4.96 4.73
CA ARG A 262 1.28 -6.21 5.20
C ARG A 262 2.29 -7.30 5.57
N TRP A 263 3.47 -7.35 4.94
CA TRP A 263 4.50 -8.33 5.30
C TRP A 263 5.20 -7.99 6.62
N GLU A 264 5.33 -6.70 6.96
CA GLU A 264 5.84 -6.25 8.26
C GLU A 264 4.82 -6.59 9.35
N ILE A 265 3.54 -6.38 9.06
CA ILE A 265 2.43 -6.80 9.93
C ILE A 265 2.42 -8.32 10.11
N ALA A 266 2.51 -9.08 9.01
CA ALA A 266 2.52 -10.55 9.06
C ALA A 266 3.77 -11.09 9.79
N GLY A 267 4.94 -10.48 9.58
CA GLY A 267 6.17 -10.81 10.28
C GLY A 267 6.08 -10.50 11.78
N ALA A 268 5.52 -9.35 12.14
CA ALA A 268 5.26 -8.98 13.53
C ALA A 268 4.31 -9.98 14.20
N LEU A 269 3.20 -10.32 13.54
CA LEU A 269 2.25 -11.32 14.04
C LEU A 269 2.87 -12.72 14.14
N ALA A 270 3.73 -13.11 13.20
CA ALA A 270 4.46 -14.38 13.24
C ALA A 270 5.51 -14.46 14.36
N SER A 271 6.04 -13.31 14.79
CA SER A 271 6.99 -13.23 15.91
C SER A 271 6.35 -13.34 17.29
N LEU A 272 5.01 -13.26 17.39
CA LEU A 272 4.28 -13.36 18.65
C LEU A 272 4.43 -14.77 19.23
N GLN A 273 4.92 -14.84 20.47
CA GLN A 273 4.97 -16.07 21.25
C GLN A 273 3.67 -16.22 22.04
N LEU A 274 2.73 -16.99 21.49
CA LEU A 274 1.45 -17.27 22.14
C LEU A 274 1.55 -18.55 22.99
N PRO A 275 0.90 -18.59 24.17
CA PRO A 275 0.72 -19.82 24.92
C PRO A 275 0.00 -20.89 24.08
N ARG A 276 0.21 -22.17 24.39
CA ARG A 276 -0.58 -23.22 23.73
C ARG A 276 -2.02 -23.17 24.21
N THR A 277 -2.95 -23.25 23.26
CA THR A 277 -4.38 -23.41 23.54
C THR A 277 -4.66 -24.74 24.24
N SER A 278 -5.64 -24.76 25.15
CA SER A 278 -6.11 -25.95 25.86
C SER A 278 -7.61 -25.86 26.10
N GLU A 279 -8.25 -26.94 26.56
CA GLU A 279 -9.67 -26.92 26.94
C GLU A 279 -10.01 -25.89 28.04
N GLN A 280 -9.02 -25.49 28.84
CA GLN A 280 -9.17 -24.49 29.91
C GLN A 280 -8.89 -23.06 29.40
N ALA A 281 -8.09 -22.93 28.34
CA ALA A 281 -7.81 -21.68 27.64
C ALA A 281 -7.93 -21.91 26.12
N PRO A 282 -9.16 -22.04 25.59
CA PRO A 282 -9.35 -22.46 24.20
C PRO A 282 -9.03 -21.37 23.18
N ALA A 283 -8.95 -20.12 23.60
CA ALA A 283 -8.48 -19.02 22.77
C ALA A 283 -7.38 -18.25 23.51
N VAL A 284 -6.29 -17.97 22.80
CA VAL A 284 -5.18 -17.14 23.29
C VAL A 284 -4.95 -15.99 22.33
N PHE A 285 -4.52 -14.85 22.87
CA PHE A 285 -4.31 -13.63 22.11
C PHE A 285 -2.92 -13.07 22.37
N GLY A 286 -2.37 -12.38 21.39
CA GLY A 286 -1.19 -11.54 21.54
C GLY A 286 -1.28 -10.35 20.60
N ALA A 287 -0.72 -9.24 21.05
CA ALA A 287 -0.82 -7.96 20.36
C ALA A 287 0.58 -7.37 20.18
N ARG A 288 0.76 -6.63 19.09
CA ARG A 288 2.00 -5.91 18.81
C ARG A 288 1.71 -4.68 17.98
N LEU A 289 2.49 -3.62 18.21
CA LEU A 289 2.52 -2.48 17.32
C LEU A 289 3.49 -2.69 16.17
N VAL A 290 3.11 -2.14 15.03
CA VAL A 290 3.93 -2.13 13.82
C VAL A 290 4.01 -0.67 13.37
N GLY A 291 5.23 -0.15 13.26
CA GLY A 291 5.53 1.16 12.72
C GLY A 291 6.39 1.03 11.46
N SER A 292 7.01 2.12 11.02
CA SER A 292 7.93 2.14 9.88
C SER A 292 9.11 1.17 10.00
N TYR A 293 9.54 0.84 11.21
CA TYR A 293 10.45 -0.28 11.47
C TYR A 293 10.31 -0.79 12.90
N GLN A 294 10.91 -1.94 13.19
CA GLN A 294 11.06 -2.47 14.56
C GLN A 294 12.53 -2.55 14.94
N ASP A 295 12.85 -2.21 16.19
CA ASP A 295 14.21 -2.39 16.71
C ASP A 295 14.44 -3.81 17.27
N ALA A 296 15.68 -4.11 17.65
CA ALA A 296 16.06 -5.40 18.20
C ALA A 296 15.35 -5.75 19.53
N SER A 297 14.82 -4.74 20.25
CA SER A 297 14.01 -4.95 21.46
C SER A 297 12.53 -5.18 21.16
N GLY A 298 12.12 -5.06 19.89
CA GLY A 298 10.76 -5.28 19.42
C GLY A 298 9.84 -4.08 19.54
N LYS A 299 10.39 -2.89 19.85
CA LYS A 299 9.61 -1.64 19.87
C LYS A 299 9.29 -1.21 18.45
N ALA A 300 8.08 -0.69 18.25
CA ALA A 300 7.66 -0.12 16.98
C ALA A 300 8.13 1.33 16.88
N HIS A 301 8.82 1.68 15.80
CA HIS A 301 9.26 3.05 15.53
C HIS A 301 8.45 3.62 14.37
N THR A 302 7.93 4.82 14.54
CA THR A 302 7.19 5.53 13.48
C THR A 302 7.53 7.01 13.50
N ALA A 303 7.50 7.68 12.34
CA ALA A 303 7.72 9.11 12.29
C ALA A 303 6.47 9.85 12.82
N ALA A 304 6.67 10.99 13.48
CA ALA A 304 5.58 11.85 13.91
C ALA A 304 4.66 12.19 12.72
N GLY A 305 3.36 12.01 12.90
CA GLY A 305 2.35 12.20 11.85
C GLY A 305 2.18 11.03 10.88
N SER A 306 2.93 9.93 11.04
CA SER A 306 2.76 8.71 10.23
C SER A 306 1.72 7.75 10.81
N VAL A 307 1.40 6.72 10.03
CA VAL A 307 0.49 5.63 10.44
C VAL A 307 1.28 4.52 11.15
N ALA A 308 0.70 3.98 12.21
CA ALA A 308 1.11 2.76 12.88
C ALA A 308 -0.07 1.80 12.95
N THR A 309 0.21 0.50 13.04
CA THR A 309 -0.81 -0.55 13.06
C THR A 309 -0.75 -1.31 14.38
N LEU A 310 -1.89 -1.39 15.05
CA LEU A 310 -2.11 -2.41 16.07
C LEU A 310 -2.49 -3.72 15.38
N ALA A 311 -1.65 -4.74 15.57
CA ALA A 311 -1.84 -6.07 15.03
C ALA A 311 -2.03 -7.06 16.18
N VAL A 312 -3.12 -7.82 16.16
CA VAL A 312 -3.48 -8.79 17.20
C VAL A 312 -3.70 -10.15 16.56
N ARG A 313 -3.03 -11.19 17.07
CA ARG A 313 -3.26 -12.58 16.68
C ARG A 313 -4.09 -13.29 17.73
N ALA A 314 -5.09 -14.02 17.28
CA ALA A 314 -5.78 -15.04 18.07
C ALA A 314 -5.47 -16.44 17.54
N GLU A 315 -5.21 -17.38 18.44
CA GLU A 315 -5.19 -18.81 18.14
C GLU A 315 -6.33 -19.48 18.92
N VAL A 316 -7.23 -20.13 18.20
CA VAL A 316 -8.43 -20.79 18.75
C VAL A 316 -8.32 -22.30 18.56
N LEU A 317 -8.50 -23.04 19.66
CA LEU A 317 -8.46 -24.49 19.72
C LEU A 317 -9.48 -25.10 18.74
N ARG A 318 -9.10 -26.19 18.09
CA ARG A 318 -10.00 -26.91 17.18
C ARG A 318 -11.27 -27.35 17.93
N GLY A 319 -12.44 -27.11 17.32
CA GLY A 319 -13.74 -27.38 17.92
C GLY A 319 -14.32 -26.19 18.70
N TRP A 320 -13.51 -25.17 18.96
CA TRP A 320 -13.90 -23.94 19.62
C TRP A 320 -13.97 -22.77 18.63
N HIS A 321 -14.67 -21.70 19.01
CA HIS A 321 -14.77 -20.46 18.25
C HIS A 321 -14.89 -19.25 19.16
N VAL A 322 -14.49 -18.09 18.63
CA VAL A 322 -14.74 -16.78 19.25
C VAL A 322 -15.84 -16.05 18.51
N THR A 323 -16.64 -15.27 19.22
CA THR A 323 -17.68 -14.44 18.60
C THR A 323 -17.06 -13.18 18.00
N LEU A 324 -17.22 -12.96 16.69
CA LEU A 324 -16.78 -11.75 15.99
C LEU A 324 -17.90 -10.69 15.90
N ALA A 325 -19.17 -11.11 15.93
CA ALA A 325 -20.34 -10.24 16.00
C ALA A 325 -21.55 -11.02 16.54
N SER A 326 -22.47 -10.32 17.22
CA SER A 326 -23.72 -10.89 17.76
C SER A 326 -24.89 -9.96 17.42
N ASP A 327 -25.93 -10.48 16.75
CA ASP A 327 -27.09 -9.69 16.32
C ASP A 327 -28.07 -9.44 17.49
N ASP A 328 -28.11 -10.33 18.47
CA ASP A 328 -29.07 -10.37 19.59
C ASP A 328 -28.45 -9.99 20.96
N GLY A 329 -27.15 -9.71 21.00
CA GLY A 329 -26.40 -9.43 22.23
C GLY A 329 -26.24 -10.62 23.18
N MET A 330 -26.62 -11.85 22.78
CA MET A 330 -26.51 -13.04 23.63
C MET A 330 -25.06 -13.46 23.85
N TYR A 331 -24.18 -13.16 22.89
CA TYR A 331 -22.76 -13.48 22.93
C TYR A 331 -21.92 -12.20 23.06
N THR A 332 -20.79 -12.29 23.77
CA THR A 332 -19.84 -11.18 23.86
C THR A 332 -18.84 -11.23 22.69
N PRO A 333 -18.88 -10.28 21.73
CA PRO A 333 -17.92 -10.25 20.64
C PRO A 333 -16.50 -9.94 21.13
N VAL A 334 -15.50 -10.27 20.30
CA VAL A 334 -14.13 -9.81 20.50
C VAL A 334 -14.10 -8.29 20.39
N THR A 335 -13.69 -7.62 21.47
CA THR A 335 -13.40 -6.18 21.48
C THR A 335 -11.94 -5.95 21.86
N ILE A 336 -11.27 -5.08 21.11
CA ILE A 336 -9.86 -4.75 21.31
C ILE A 336 -9.79 -3.24 21.56
N GLU A 337 -9.26 -2.87 22.71
CA GLU A 337 -9.04 -1.48 23.12
C GLU A 337 -7.55 -1.25 23.37
N LEU A 338 -7.06 -0.07 22.99
CA LEU A 338 -5.69 0.39 23.23
C LEU A 338 -5.77 1.87 23.57
N GLU A 339 -5.14 2.25 24.67
CA GLU A 339 -4.99 3.65 25.07
C GLU A 339 -3.92 4.29 24.18
N LEU A 340 -4.33 5.22 23.32
CA LEU A 340 -3.43 5.95 22.44
C LEU A 340 -2.84 7.16 23.16
N PRO A 341 -1.60 7.57 22.82
CA PRO A 341 -1.00 8.76 23.40
C PRO A 341 -1.75 10.03 22.94
N ASP A 342 -1.67 11.10 23.73
CA ASP A 342 -2.33 12.36 23.42
C ASP A 342 -1.96 12.86 22.00
N GLY A 343 -2.98 13.14 21.21
CA GLY A 343 -2.87 13.56 19.81
C GLY A 343 -2.92 12.42 18.80
N ALA A 344 -2.69 11.16 19.20
CA ALA A 344 -2.88 10.01 18.33
C ALA A 344 -4.36 9.65 18.16
N ARG A 345 -4.73 9.14 16.97
CA ARG A 345 -6.12 8.79 16.66
C ARG A 345 -6.26 7.61 15.71
N TRP A 346 -7.27 6.78 15.92
CA TRP A 346 -7.60 5.69 15.00
C TRP A 346 -7.93 6.19 13.59
N VAL A 347 -7.52 5.45 12.56
CA VAL A 347 -7.80 5.76 11.16
C VAL A 347 -9.24 5.40 10.80
N ALA A 348 -9.67 4.21 11.23
CA ALA A 348 -11.02 3.69 11.09
C ALA A 348 -11.56 3.24 12.45
N ASP A 349 -12.87 3.13 12.59
CA ASP A 349 -13.52 2.71 13.84
C ASP A 349 -13.43 1.20 14.08
N GLU A 350 -13.32 0.42 13.00
CA GLU A 350 -13.37 -1.03 13.05
C GLU A 350 -12.00 -1.68 12.83
N PHE A 351 -11.83 -2.88 13.37
CA PHE A 351 -10.70 -3.75 13.03
C PHE A 351 -11.00 -4.49 11.72
N THR A 352 -9.99 -4.59 10.87
CA THR A 352 -9.98 -5.60 9.81
C THR A 352 -9.69 -6.96 10.44
N VAL A 353 -10.39 -8.00 10.03
CA VAL A 353 -10.21 -9.36 10.52
C VAL A 353 -9.89 -10.28 9.35
N ASP A 354 -8.72 -10.90 9.39
CA ASP A 354 -8.29 -11.95 8.47
C ASP A 354 -8.35 -13.32 9.17
N GLY A 355 -8.71 -14.35 8.42
CA GLY A 355 -8.86 -15.73 8.91
C GLY A 355 -10.24 -16.33 8.69
N ARG A 356 -10.46 -17.52 9.27
CA ARG A 356 -11.67 -18.30 9.02
C ARG A 356 -12.82 -17.82 9.88
N ALA A 357 -13.76 -17.10 9.26
CA ALA A 357 -15.03 -16.73 9.86
C ALA A 357 -16.21 -17.50 9.23
N ARG A 358 -17.25 -17.80 10.01
CA ARG A 358 -18.52 -18.37 9.54
C ARG A 358 -19.70 -17.67 10.22
N ARG A 359 -20.79 -17.46 9.49
CA ARG A 359 -22.05 -17.00 10.07
C ARG A 359 -22.84 -18.21 10.56
N GLU A 360 -23.23 -18.21 11.82
CA GLU A 360 -23.99 -19.30 12.44
C GLU A 360 -25.13 -18.69 13.27
N LYS A 361 -26.38 -19.01 12.91
CA LYS A 361 -27.58 -18.42 13.54
C LYS A 361 -27.47 -16.88 13.58
N ALA A 362 -27.51 -16.29 14.78
CA ALA A 362 -27.47 -14.85 15.07
C ALA A 362 -26.05 -14.31 15.37
N SER A 363 -24.99 -15.09 15.11
CA SER A 363 -23.61 -14.66 15.35
C SER A 363 -22.70 -14.89 14.14
N ARG A 364 -21.61 -14.12 14.08
CA ARG A 364 -20.47 -14.39 13.20
C ARG A 364 -19.33 -14.90 14.07
N ASN A 365 -18.87 -16.11 13.80
CA ASN A 365 -17.91 -16.84 14.63
C ASN A 365 -16.57 -17.00 13.90
N GLY A 366 -15.46 -16.86 14.62
CA GLY A 366 -14.09 -17.03 14.12
C GLY A 366 -13.43 -18.30 14.66
N TYR A 367 -12.67 -19.00 13.81
CA TYR A 367 -12.08 -20.31 14.11
C TYR A 367 -10.59 -20.36 13.75
N GLY A 368 -9.82 -21.17 14.49
CA GLY A 368 -8.40 -21.37 14.23
C GLY A 368 -7.60 -20.08 14.44
N ARG A 369 -6.75 -19.74 13.48
CA ARG A 369 -5.96 -18.51 13.52
C ARG A 369 -6.76 -17.33 12.96
N LEU A 370 -6.80 -16.24 13.71
CA LEU A 370 -7.40 -14.96 13.30
C LEU A 370 -6.41 -13.83 13.52
N ASP A 371 -6.29 -12.94 12.55
CA ASP A 371 -5.42 -11.78 12.59
C ASP A 371 -6.30 -10.51 12.54
N PHE A 372 -6.30 -9.71 13.60
CA PHE A 372 -7.02 -8.45 13.71
C PHE A 372 -6.04 -7.30 13.52
N THR A 373 -6.35 -6.36 12.63
CA THR A 373 -5.49 -5.20 12.38
C THR A 373 -6.29 -3.92 12.36
N ARG A 374 -5.78 -2.88 13.01
CA ARG A 374 -6.34 -1.53 12.97
C ARG A 374 -5.24 -0.50 13.01
N GLU A 375 -5.36 0.50 12.15
CA GLU A 375 -4.37 1.55 12.00
C GLU A 375 -4.75 2.77 12.84
N PHE A 376 -3.75 3.48 13.37
CA PHE A 376 -3.89 4.79 14.00
C PHE A 376 -2.74 5.71 13.59
N TRP A 377 -2.93 7.01 13.81
CA TRP A 377 -1.91 8.02 13.53
C TRP A 377 -1.12 8.35 14.76
N ALA A 378 0.20 8.34 14.63
CA ALA A 378 1.12 8.78 15.67
C ALA A 378 1.30 10.31 15.62
N ARG A 379 0.21 11.06 15.83
CA ARG A 379 0.21 12.53 15.96
C ARG A 379 0.44 13.00 17.39
N CYS A 380 1.28 12.27 18.11
CA CYS A 380 1.80 12.67 19.40
C CYS A 380 3.19 13.31 19.22
N ALA A 381 3.68 13.96 20.27
CA ALA A 381 5.03 14.50 20.27
C ALA A 381 6.08 13.38 20.04
N PRO A 382 7.28 13.71 19.53
CA PRO A 382 8.37 12.74 19.50
C PRO A 382 8.69 12.25 20.92
N GLY A 383 8.81 10.94 21.10
CA GLY A 383 8.99 10.32 22.41
C GLY A 383 8.75 8.82 22.39
N GLU A 384 9.06 8.17 23.51
CA GLU A 384 8.72 6.76 23.75
C GLU A 384 7.44 6.67 24.59
N TYR A 385 6.48 5.89 24.13
CA TYR A 385 5.17 5.72 24.73
C TYR A 385 4.90 4.25 25.05
N GLU A 386 4.59 3.96 26.30
CA GLU A 386 4.09 2.66 26.74
C GLU A 386 2.55 2.68 26.66
N LEU A 387 1.99 1.81 25.84
CA LEU A 387 0.57 1.79 25.53
C LEU A 387 -0.07 0.53 26.11
N ALA A 388 -1.06 0.73 26.97
CA ALA A 388 -1.83 -0.33 27.60
C ALA A 388 -3.08 -0.65 26.77
N GLY A 389 -3.38 -1.94 26.61
CA GLY A 389 -4.55 -2.39 25.88
C GLY A 389 -5.21 -3.60 26.54
N LYS A 390 -6.46 -3.84 26.15
CA LYS A 390 -7.27 -4.95 26.64
C LYS A 390 -8.04 -5.60 25.50
N ILE A 391 -8.12 -6.92 25.54
CA ILE A 391 -8.86 -7.75 24.60
C ILE A 391 -9.91 -8.49 25.39
N ARG A 392 -11.19 -8.17 25.18
CA ARG A 392 -12.32 -8.86 25.80
C ARG A 392 -12.96 -9.78 24.78
N PHE A 393 -13.29 -10.99 25.18
CA PHE A 393 -13.88 -11.97 24.27
C PHE A 393 -14.68 -13.03 25.02
N GLN A 394 -15.50 -13.75 24.28
CA GLN A 394 -16.11 -15.00 24.70
C GLN A 394 -15.75 -16.11 23.72
N VAL A 395 -15.55 -17.31 24.25
CA VAL A 395 -15.18 -18.50 23.48
C VAL A 395 -16.18 -19.61 23.80
N CYS A 396 -16.64 -20.29 22.75
CA CYS A 396 -17.66 -21.33 22.83
C CYS A 396 -17.27 -22.55 22.00
N ASP A 397 -17.80 -23.71 22.36
CA ASP A 397 -17.82 -24.92 21.54
C ASP A 397 -19.30 -25.21 21.13
N GLU A 398 -19.59 -26.41 20.62
CA GLU A 398 -20.96 -26.79 20.22
C GLU A 398 -21.90 -27.01 21.41
N GLU A 399 -21.38 -27.28 22.61
CA GLU A 399 -22.15 -27.70 23.79
C GLU A 399 -22.27 -26.59 24.83
N ARG A 400 -21.29 -25.67 24.89
CA ARG A 400 -21.15 -24.68 25.96
C ARG A 400 -20.39 -23.44 25.53
N CYS A 401 -20.63 -22.36 26.26
CA CYS A 401 -19.83 -21.14 26.22
C CYS A 401 -19.10 -20.95 27.56
N LEU A 402 -17.82 -20.58 27.48
CA LEU A 402 -17.12 -20.09 28.67
C LEU A 402 -17.62 -18.68 29.03
N ARG A 403 -17.41 -18.28 30.29
CA ARG A 403 -17.69 -16.91 30.71
C ARG A 403 -16.81 -15.95 29.90
N PRO A 404 -17.32 -14.75 29.54
CA PRO A 404 -16.49 -13.73 28.93
C PRO A 404 -15.25 -13.46 29.79
N THR A 405 -14.11 -13.37 29.13
CA THR A 405 -12.82 -13.11 29.77
C THR A 405 -12.12 -11.94 29.09
N GLN A 406 -11.05 -11.47 29.71
CA GLN A 406 -10.21 -10.41 29.16
C GLN A 406 -8.74 -10.72 29.32
N VAL A 407 -7.94 -10.26 28.37
CA VAL A 407 -6.48 -10.31 28.40
C VAL A 407 -5.96 -8.89 28.25
N GLU A 408 -5.11 -8.48 29.19
CA GLU A 408 -4.41 -7.20 29.15
C GLU A 408 -3.06 -7.38 28.44
N PHE A 409 -2.61 -6.36 27.73
CA PHE A 409 -1.33 -6.34 27.07
C PHE A 409 -0.71 -4.94 27.12
N THR A 410 0.61 -4.90 27.03
CA THR A 410 1.38 -3.67 26.92
C THR A 410 2.27 -3.73 25.69
N THR A 411 2.42 -2.60 25.01
CA THR A 411 3.28 -2.47 23.83
C THR A 411 3.91 -1.09 23.81
N THR A 412 5.07 -0.95 23.16
CA THR A 412 5.80 0.32 23.12
C THR A 412 5.81 0.90 21.71
N LEU A 413 5.52 2.20 21.62
CA LEU A 413 5.63 3.00 20.40
C LEU A 413 6.70 4.07 20.60
N VAL A 414 7.66 4.13 19.69
CA VAL A 414 8.65 5.22 19.61
C VAL A 414 8.29 6.10 18.44
N VAL A 415 8.08 7.39 18.72
CA VAL A 415 7.79 8.41 17.71
C VAL A 415 9.01 9.30 17.54
N TYR A 416 9.53 9.39 16.31
CA TYR A 416 10.68 10.23 15.99
C TYR A 416 10.28 11.40 15.08
N GLY A 417 10.96 12.54 15.19
CA GLY A 417 10.71 13.70 14.33
C GLY A 417 11.16 13.43 12.88
N THR A 418 10.39 13.94 11.91
CA THR A 418 10.86 14.05 10.52
C THR A 418 11.92 15.16 10.44
N ARG A 419 13.10 14.84 9.88
CA ARG A 419 14.15 15.83 9.62
C ARG A 419 13.89 16.57 8.32
#